data_AF-A0A6N9V2N3-F1
#
_entry.id   AF-A0A6N9V2N3-F1
#
_cell.length_a   1.000
_cell.length_b   1.000
_cell.length_c   1.000
_cell.angle_alpha   90.00
_cell.angle_beta   90.00
_cell.angle_gamma   90.00
#
_symmetry.space_group_name_H-M   'P 1'
#
loop_
_entity.id
_entity.type
_entity.pdbx_description
1 polymer ?
#
loop_
_entity_poly.entity_id
_entity_poly.type
_entity_poly.pdbx_seq_one_letter_code
_entity_poly.pdbx_strand_id
1 'polypeptide(L)'
;ISGPQGDNVVWLHRGDAPVGSLLTEAVRSLEFPEGEVHAFVHGEAGFVKELRRHLRMERGITRDQLSISGYWRLGHDEDGWQASKRDWNAQVEAEQ
;
A
#
# COMPACT_ATOMS: atom_id res chain seq x y z
N ILE A 1 8.84 14.76 17.29
CA ILE A 1 7.72 15.14 16.38
C ILE A 1 6.48 14.54 17.01
N SER A 2 5.56 15.37 17.50
CA SER A 2 4.25 14.91 17.99
C SER A 2 3.20 15.54 17.09
N GLY A 3 2.43 14.69 16.40
CA GLY A 3 1.29 15.09 15.59
C GLY A 3 0.08 15.46 16.47
N PRO A 4 -1.05 15.88 15.86
CA PRO A 4 -2.26 16.17 16.60
C PRO A 4 -2.72 14.93 17.39
N GLN A 5 -3.38 15.15 18.53
CA GLN A 5 -3.80 14.08 19.44
C GLN A 5 -4.67 13.07 18.70
N GLY A 6 -4.14 11.88 18.42
CA GLY A 6 -4.82 10.81 17.67
C GLY A 6 -3.91 10.00 16.74
N ASP A 7 -2.77 10.54 16.32
CA ASP A 7 -1.96 9.92 15.26
C ASP A 7 -0.79 9.09 15.82
N ASN A 8 -1.00 7.78 15.96
CA ASN A 8 0.10 6.83 16.21
C ASN A 8 0.97 6.71 14.95
N VAL A 9 2.16 7.31 14.99
CA VAL A 9 3.15 7.17 13.91
C VAL A 9 4.10 6.02 14.22
N VAL A 10 4.10 5.01 13.36
CA VAL A 10 5.01 3.86 13.44
C VAL A 10 6.01 3.91 12.29
N TRP A 11 7.30 4.00 12.63
CA TRP A 11 8.38 3.94 11.65
C TRP A 11 8.95 2.53 11.56
N LEU A 12 8.96 1.96 10.36
CA LEU A 12 9.49 0.63 10.11
C LEU A 12 10.82 0.72 9.37
N HIS A 13 11.92 0.46 10.08
CA HIS A 13 13.25 0.43 9.50
C HIS A 13 13.50 -0.95 8.89
N ARG A 14 13.53 -1.04 7.55
CA ARG A 14 13.64 -2.34 6.86
C ARG A 14 14.97 -3.08 7.06
N GLY A 15 16.08 -2.36 7.27
CA GLY A 15 17.42 -2.96 7.21
C GLY A 15 17.62 -3.73 5.91
N ASP A 16 17.97 -5.01 6.01
CA ASP A 16 18.14 -5.92 4.88
C ASP A 16 16.86 -6.65 4.46
N ALA A 17 15.74 -6.42 5.15
CA ALA A 17 14.47 -7.05 4.80
C ALA A 17 13.99 -6.64 3.40
N PRO A 18 13.26 -7.54 2.70
CA PRO A 18 12.68 -7.22 1.40
C PRO A 18 11.81 -5.97 1.43
N VAL A 19 11.80 -5.21 0.34
CA VAL A 19 10.99 -3.99 0.22
C VAL A 19 9.51 -4.30 0.52
N GLY A 20 8.92 -3.50 1.40
CA GLY A 20 7.50 -3.61 1.74
C GLY A 20 7.13 -4.72 2.72
N SER A 21 7.99 -5.73 2.95
CA SER A 21 7.68 -6.89 3.80
C SER A 21 7.18 -6.50 5.20
N LEU A 22 7.96 -5.70 5.94
CA LEU A 22 7.58 -5.22 7.28
C LEU A 22 6.32 -4.34 7.26
N LEU A 23 6.14 -3.53 6.21
CA LEU A 23 4.97 -2.66 6.09
C LEU A 23 3.70 -3.48 5.88
N THR A 24 3.75 -4.47 4.99
CA THR A 24 2.59 -5.33 4.77
C THR A 24 2.23 -6.12 6.01
N GLU A 25 3.22 -6.67 6.71
CA GLU A 25 3.01 -7.37 7.98
C GLU A 25 2.36 -6.46 9.03
N ALA A 26 2.90 -5.25 9.23
CA ALA A 26 2.39 -4.31 10.21
C ALA A 26 0.94 -3.90 9.93
N VAL A 27 0.58 -3.63 8.67
CA VAL A 27 -0.79 -3.26 8.29
C VAL A 27 -1.75 -4.45 8.42
N ARG A 28 -1.33 -5.67 8.07
CA ARG A 28 -2.17 -6.87 8.22
C ARG A 28 -2.50 -7.18 9.68
N SER A 29 -1.55 -6.91 10.57
CA SER A 29 -1.68 -7.11 12.02
C SER A 29 -2.33 -5.93 12.74
N LEU A 30 -2.61 -4.83 12.04
CA LEU A 30 -3.24 -3.67 12.63
C LEU A 30 -4.71 -3.98 12.95
N GLU A 31 -5.10 -3.76 14.20
CA GLU A 31 -6.51 -3.69 14.59
C GLU A 31 -7.08 -2.35 14.12
N PHE A 32 -8.08 -2.41 13.25
CA PHE A 32 -8.67 -1.20 12.69
C PHE A 32 -9.62 -0.59 13.73
N PRO A 33 -9.64 0.75 13.86
CA PRO A 33 -10.60 1.40 14.74
C PRO A 33 -12.03 1.11 14.28
N GLU A 34 -12.98 1.19 15.21
CA GLU A 34 -14.40 1.12 14.86
C GLU A 34 -14.77 2.28 13.93
N GLY A 35 -15.67 2.02 12.98
CA GLY A 35 -16.18 3.03 12.05
C GLY A 35 -15.57 2.94 10.65
N GLU A 36 -15.62 4.07 9.94
CA GLU A 36 -15.16 4.17 8.55
C GLU A 36 -13.65 4.38 8.48
N VAL A 37 -12.97 3.57 7.66
CA VAL A 37 -11.53 3.63 7.45
C VAL A 37 -11.23 4.10 6.04
N HIS A 38 -10.46 5.18 5.93
CA HIS A 38 -9.83 5.60 4.68
C HIS A 38 -8.35 5.23 4.71
N ALA A 39 -7.83 4.70 3.59
CA ALA A 39 -6.42 4.36 3.50
C ALA A 39 -5.74 5.05 2.32
N PHE A 40 -4.54 5.57 2.59
CA PHE A 40 -3.63 6.17 1.62
C PHE A 40 -2.36 5.31 1.55
N VAL A 41 -2.19 4.55 0.46
CA VAL A 41 -1.10 3.58 0.29
C VAL A 41 -0.31 3.86 -0.98
N HIS A 42 0.82 4.52 -0.83
CA HIS A 42 1.64 4.99 -1.96
C HIS A 42 3.09 4.58 -1.75
N GLY A 43 3.72 3.99 -2.77
CA GLY A 43 5.10 3.50 -2.65
C GLY A 43 5.49 2.50 -3.72
N GLU A 44 6.16 1.41 -3.35
CA GLU A 44 6.59 0.40 -4.31
C GLU A 44 5.39 -0.44 -4.80
N ALA A 45 5.28 -0.61 -6.11
CA ALA A 45 4.11 -1.17 -6.78
C ALA A 45 3.72 -2.59 -6.31
N GLY A 46 4.71 -3.43 -5.95
CA GLY A 46 4.50 -4.78 -5.43
C GLY A 46 3.79 -4.80 -4.08
N PHE A 47 4.31 -4.12 -3.07
CA PHE A 47 3.62 -4.09 -1.77
C PHE A 47 2.31 -3.31 -1.82
N VAL A 48 2.23 -2.27 -2.67
CA VAL A 48 0.99 -1.52 -2.90
C VAL A 48 -0.11 -2.44 -3.43
N LYS A 49 0.22 -3.31 -4.40
CA LYS A 49 -0.70 -4.33 -4.93
C LYS A 49 -1.17 -5.26 -3.80
N GLU A 50 -0.25 -5.72 -2.96
CA GLU A 50 -0.57 -6.63 -1.86
C GLU A 50 -1.52 -6.00 -0.83
N LEU A 51 -1.18 -4.79 -0.37
CA LEU A 51 -2.00 -4.05 0.59
C LEU A 51 -3.36 -3.70 0.02
N ARG A 52 -3.44 -3.35 -1.26
CA ARG A 52 -4.72 -3.14 -1.94
C ARG A 52 -5.62 -4.36 -1.85
N ARG A 53 -5.09 -5.55 -2.17
CA ARG A 53 -5.84 -6.81 -2.08
C ARG A 53 -6.33 -7.05 -0.66
N HIS A 54 -5.47 -6.86 0.33
CA HIS A 54 -5.84 -6.99 1.74
C HIS A 54 -6.97 -6.02 2.14
N LEU A 55 -6.81 -4.73 1.86
CA LEU A 55 -7.77 -3.69 2.24
C LEU A 55 -9.13 -3.84 1.52
N ARG A 56 -9.11 -4.17 0.22
CA ARG A 56 -10.32 -4.37 -0.59
C ARG A 56 -11.03 -5.68 -0.28
N MET A 57 -10.30 -6.81 -0.33
CA MET A 57 -10.91 -8.14 -0.36
C MET A 57 -11.05 -8.74 1.04
N GLU A 58 -10.10 -8.47 1.94
CA GLU A 58 -10.10 -9.05 3.29
C GLU A 58 -10.73 -8.09 4.32
N ARG A 59 -10.62 -6.78 4.12
CA ARG A 59 -11.18 -5.75 5.03
C ARG A 59 -12.42 -5.04 4.49
N GLY A 60 -12.79 -5.27 3.23
CA GLY A 60 -14.03 -4.75 2.65
C GLY A 60 -14.06 -3.24 2.41
N ILE A 61 -12.90 -2.57 2.42
CA ILE A 61 -12.83 -1.11 2.20
C ILE A 61 -13.17 -0.82 0.74
N THR A 62 -14.07 0.14 0.52
CA THR A 62 -14.56 0.47 -0.81
C THR A 62 -13.53 1.28 -1.61
N ARG A 63 -13.72 1.39 -2.92
CA ARG A 63 -12.73 2.04 -3.79
C ARG A 63 -12.66 3.54 -3.55
N ASP A 64 -13.80 4.16 -3.22
CA ASP A 64 -13.93 5.57 -2.86
C ASP A 64 -13.27 5.93 -1.52
N GLN A 65 -13.03 4.93 -0.66
CA GLN A 65 -12.30 5.08 0.60
C GLN A 65 -10.78 4.86 0.46
N LEU A 66 -10.29 4.49 -0.74
CA LEU A 66 -8.91 4.11 -0.97
C LEU A 66 -8.21 5.04 -1.96
N SER A 67 -7.05 5.56 -1.56
CA SER A 67 -6.08 6.20 -2.44
C SER A 67 -4.83 5.31 -2.50
N ILE A 68 -4.65 4.61 -3.61
CA ILE A 68 -3.62 3.57 -3.74
C ILE A 68 -2.88 3.74 -5.07
N SER A 69 -1.56 3.89 -5.01
CA SER A 69 -0.74 4.09 -6.22
C SER A 69 0.69 3.59 -6.07
N GLY A 70 1.13 2.80 -7.05
CA GLY A 70 2.54 2.44 -7.21
C GLY A 70 3.32 3.64 -7.77
N TYR A 71 4.22 4.20 -6.97
CA TYR A 71 5.10 5.30 -7.35
C TYR A 71 6.29 4.82 -8.13
N TRP A 72 6.89 3.71 -7.70
CA TRP A 72 8.04 3.08 -8.34
C TRP A 72 7.92 1.55 -8.25
N ARG A 73 8.78 0.83 -8.94
CA ARG A 73 8.79 -0.64 -8.91
C ARG A 73 10.21 -1.18 -8.81
N LEU A 74 10.41 -2.16 -7.93
CA LEU A 74 11.73 -2.77 -7.78
C LEU A 74 12.19 -3.42 -9.10
N GLY A 75 13.46 -3.22 -9.43
CA GLY A 75 14.05 -3.72 -10.68
C GLY A 75 13.71 -2.89 -11.93
N HIS A 76 13.05 -1.74 -11.77
CA HIS A 76 12.78 -0.79 -12.85
C HIS A 76 13.36 0.58 -12.48
N ASP A 77 13.87 1.29 -13.48
CA ASP A 77 14.09 2.73 -13.36
C ASP A 77 12.79 3.50 -13.62
N GLU A 78 12.84 4.83 -13.54
CA GLU A 78 11.65 5.68 -13.73
C GLU A 78 11.03 5.48 -15.12
N ASP A 79 11.84 5.53 -16.18
CA ASP A 79 11.35 5.41 -17.56
C ASP A 79 10.73 4.03 -17.80
N GLY A 80 11.39 2.95 -17.37
CA GLY A 80 10.88 1.59 -17.47
C GLY A 80 9.61 1.36 -16.64
N TRP A 81 9.51 1.99 -15.47
CA TRP A 81 8.29 1.93 -14.67
C TRP A 81 7.15 2.69 -15.34
N GLN A 82 7.36 3.94 -15.76
CA GLN A 82 6.30 4.74 -16.39
C GLN A 82 5.80 4.10 -17.68
N ALA A 83 6.69 3.49 -18.47
CA ALA A 83 6.33 2.77 -19.69
C ALA A 83 5.44 1.54 -19.41
N SER A 84 5.65 0.84 -18.28
CA SER A 84 4.92 -0.40 -17.93
C SER A 84 3.76 -0.19 -16.94
N LYS A 85 3.69 0.96 -16.27
CA LYS A 85 2.75 1.25 -15.16
C LYS A 85 1.29 1.10 -15.55
N ARG A 86 0.91 1.53 -16.74
CA ARG A 86 -0.49 1.45 -17.20
C ARG A 86 -0.95 -0.01 -17.30
N ASP A 87 -0.14 -0.84 -17.96
CA ASP A 87 -0.48 -2.24 -18.20
C ASP A 87 -0.43 -3.05 -16.90
N TRP A 88 0.53 -2.74 -16.01
CA TRP A 88 0.56 -3.27 -14.64
C TRP A 88 -0.72 -2.92 -13.87
N ASN A 89 -1.13 -1.66 -13.87
CA ASN A 89 -2.35 -1.25 -13.16
C ASN A 89 -3.59 -1.96 -13.73
N ALA A 90 -3.70 -2.10 -15.05
CA ALA A 90 -4.80 -2.82 -15.68
C ALA A 90 -4.82 -4.30 -15.26
N GLN A 91 -3.66 -4.96 -15.20
CA GLN A 91 -3.56 -6.34 -14.70
C GLN A 91 -3.98 -6.43 -13.23
N VAL A 92 -3.51 -5.50 -12.40
CA VAL A 92 -3.85 -5.46 -10.97
C VAL A 92 -5.35 -5.28 -10.74
N GLU A 93 -6.02 -4.44 -11.52
CA GLU A 93 -7.48 -4.28 -11.48
C GLU A 93 -8.22 -5.55 -11.91
N ALA A 94 -7.73 -6.25 -12.94
CA ALA A 94 -8.38 -7.45 -13.46
C ALA A 94 -8.31 -8.67 -12.51
N GLU A 95 -7.34 -8.69 -11.60
CA GLU A 95 -7.13 -9.77 -10.63
C GLU A 95 -7.94 -9.61 -9.31
N GLN A 96 -8.73 -8.54 -9.15
CA GLN A 96 -9.44 -8.17 -7.92
C GLN A 96 -10.94 -7.97 -8.15
#